data_AF-A0ABD0MP38-F1
#
_entry.id   AF-A0ABD0MP38-F1
#
_cell.length_a   1.000
_cell.length_b   1.000
_cell.length_c   1.000
_cell.angle_alpha   90.00
_cell.angle_beta   90.00
_cell.angle_gamma   90.00
#
_symmetry.space_group_name_H-M   'P 1'
#
loop_
_entity.id
_entity.type
_entity.pdbx_description
1 polymer ?
#
loop_
_entity_poly.entity_id
_entity_poly.type
_entity_poly.pdbx_seq_one_letter_code
_entity_poly.pdbx_strand_id
1 'polypeptide(L)'
;RGDTALDQGDIRELLGGIRSEVAALRVEILAELKSSISAVKTSLLEQEQKLKDVEESLTDVDCRVTALESMCSALSKDNEKLKAKLDDLENRLRRNNIRVIGIPEGSEGSHPSAFIVTLLLEVFGEQSFAKKPEVDRAHHSLAPPPKPNQAPRTFIMRELILCLAREKGQVLYKGVRIHFFPDVSAEVAKRRAAFNQVKAQLRGAGIEFGLLFPA
;
A
#
# COMPACT_ATOMS: atom_id res chain seq x y z
N ARG A 1 -25.75 -83.97 -58.49
CA ARG A 1 -25.87 -82.75 -57.65
C ARG A 1 -25.47 -81.60 -58.55
N GLY A 2 -26.44 -80.73 -58.87
CA GLY A 2 -26.49 -79.96 -60.13
C GLY A 2 -25.38 -78.94 -60.33
N ASP A 3 -24.92 -78.88 -61.57
CA ASP A 3 -24.11 -77.80 -62.14
C ASP A 3 -24.96 -76.53 -62.24
N THR A 4 -24.57 -75.49 -61.51
CA THR A 4 -25.07 -74.13 -61.71
C THR A 4 -24.17 -73.43 -62.74
N ALA A 5 -24.47 -73.60 -64.03
CA ALA A 5 -23.89 -72.77 -65.08
C ALA A 5 -24.71 -71.47 -65.17
N LEU A 6 -24.24 -70.42 -64.52
CA LEU A 6 -24.75 -69.06 -64.74
C LEU A 6 -24.50 -68.69 -66.21
N ASP A 7 -25.55 -68.29 -66.93
CA ASP A 7 -25.45 -67.90 -68.34
C ASP A 7 -24.64 -66.59 -68.46
N GLN A 8 -23.83 -66.46 -69.52
CA GLN A 8 -22.96 -65.28 -69.72
C GLN A 8 -23.79 -63.97 -69.88
N GLY A 9 -25.06 -64.09 -70.27
CA GLY A 9 -26.03 -62.99 -70.33
C GLY A 9 -26.40 -62.43 -68.96
N ASP A 10 -26.74 -63.30 -67.99
CA ASP A 10 -27.13 -62.91 -66.62
C ASP A 10 -25.99 -62.20 -65.89
N ILE A 11 -24.75 -62.68 -66.10
CA ILE A 11 -23.55 -62.04 -65.55
C ILE A 11 -23.36 -60.62 -66.13
N ARG A 12 -23.66 -60.42 -67.42
CA ARG A 12 -23.51 -59.12 -68.09
C ARG A 12 -24.56 -58.11 -67.61
N GLU A 13 -25.78 -58.56 -67.37
CA GLU A 13 -26.87 -57.71 -66.83
C GLU A 13 -26.59 -57.30 -65.38
N LEU A 14 -26.17 -58.24 -64.53
CA LEU A 14 -25.73 -57.96 -63.15
C LEU A 14 -24.55 -56.97 -63.11
N LEU A 15 -23.54 -57.15 -63.98
CA LEU A 15 -22.43 -56.20 -64.10
C LEU A 15 -22.87 -54.82 -64.59
N GLY A 16 -23.89 -54.74 -65.44
CA GLY A 16 -24.51 -53.49 -65.88
C GLY A 16 -25.22 -52.76 -64.73
N GLY A 17 -26.02 -53.50 -63.94
CA GLY A 17 -26.70 -52.99 -62.75
C GLY A 17 -25.71 -52.47 -61.70
N ILE A 18 -24.68 -53.25 -61.37
CA ILE A 18 -23.61 -52.84 -60.45
C ILE A 18 -22.91 -51.58 -60.95
N ARG A 19 -22.62 -51.47 -62.26
CA ARG A 19 -22.03 -50.24 -62.82
C ARG A 19 -22.95 -49.04 -62.67
N SER A 20 -24.25 -49.19 -62.89
CA SER A 20 -25.21 -48.09 -62.72
C SER A 20 -25.36 -47.67 -61.25
N GLU A 21 -25.40 -48.62 -60.32
CA GLU A 21 -25.47 -48.35 -58.88
C GLU A 21 -24.20 -47.66 -58.39
N VAL A 22 -23.02 -48.14 -58.81
CA VAL A 22 -21.73 -47.49 -58.51
C VAL A 22 -21.68 -46.07 -59.08
N ALA A 23 -22.21 -45.84 -60.29
CA ALA A 23 -22.28 -44.50 -60.87
C ALA A 23 -23.23 -43.58 -60.09
N ALA A 24 -24.39 -44.08 -59.66
CA ALA A 24 -25.35 -43.34 -58.86
C ALA A 24 -24.78 -42.97 -57.48
N LEU A 25 -24.22 -43.94 -56.76
CA LEU A 25 -23.55 -43.74 -55.47
C LEU A 25 -22.39 -42.75 -55.60
N ARG A 26 -21.62 -42.80 -56.69
CA ARG A 26 -20.54 -41.84 -56.95
C ARG A 26 -21.09 -40.41 -57.07
N VAL A 27 -22.18 -40.21 -57.80
CA VAL A 27 -22.79 -38.88 -57.98
C VAL A 27 -23.33 -38.36 -56.66
N GLU A 28 -24.01 -39.21 -55.89
CA GLU A 28 -24.56 -38.87 -54.57
C GLU A 28 -23.46 -38.48 -53.57
N ILE A 29 -22.41 -39.30 -53.44
CA ILE A 29 -21.26 -39.01 -52.57
C ILE A 29 -20.57 -37.72 -53.00
N LEU A 30 -20.38 -37.49 -54.30
CA LEU A 30 -19.77 -36.23 -54.78
C LEU A 30 -20.65 -35.01 -54.49
N ALA A 31 -21.97 -35.15 -54.52
CA ALA A 31 -22.89 -34.07 -54.14
C ALA A 31 -22.82 -33.78 -52.64
N GLU A 32 -22.85 -34.82 -51.81
CA GLU A 32 -22.77 -34.69 -50.34
C GLU A 32 -21.42 -34.12 -49.89
N LEU A 33 -20.32 -34.56 -50.51
CA LEU A 33 -18.99 -34.01 -50.26
C LEU A 33 -18.90 -32.54 -50.67
N LYS A 34 -19.47 -32.15 -51.82
CA LYS A 34 -19.52 -30.73 -52.23
C LYS A 34 -20.31 -29.89 -51.24
N SER A 35 -21.46 -30.39 -50.78
CA SER A 35 -22.28 -29.74 -49.77
C SER A 35 -21.49 -29.55 -48.47
N SER A 36 -20.89 -30.62 -47.95
CA SER A 36 -20.06 -30.61 -46.75
C SER A 36 -18.87 -29.65 -46.86
N ILE A 37 -18.15 -29.67 -47.99
CA ILE A 37 -17.03 -28.75 -48.26
C ILE A 37 -17.52 -27.30 -48.28
N SER A 38 -18.68 -27.03 -48.88
CA SER A 38 -19.24 -25.69 -48.92
C SER A 38 -19.61 -25.18 -47.52
N ALA A 39 -20.20 -26.03 -46.67
CA ALA A 39 -20.54 -25.71 -45.28
C ALA A 39 -19.29 -25.47 -44.41
N VAL A 40 -18.24 -26.28 -44.58
CA VAL A 40 -16.95 -26.07 -43.91
C VAL A 40 -16.32 -24.75 -44.36
N LYS A 41 -16.38 -24.44 -45.66
CA LYS A 41 -15.84 -23.17 -46.18
C LYS A 41 -16.56 -21.95 -45.62
N THR A 42 -17.89 -21.99 -45.50
CA THR A 42 -18.65 -20.87 -44.89
C THR A 42 -18.32 -20.72 -43.41
N SER A 43 -18.25 -21.84 -42.68
CA SER A 43 -17.86 -21.81 -41.26
C SER A 43 -16.44 -21.27 -41.04
N LEU A 44 -15.50 -21.61 -41.93
CA LEU A 44 -14.13 -21.10 -41.87
C LEU A 44 -14.09 -19.59 -42.08
N LEU A 45 -14.83 -19.06 -43.06
CA LEU A 45 -14.90 -17.60 -43.30
C LEU A 45 -15.51 -16.85 -42.10
N GLU A 46 -16.54 -17.43 -41.46
CA GLU A 46 -17.12 -16.85 -40.24
C GLU A 46 -16.12 -16.86 -39.06
N GLN A 47 -15.33 -17.92 -38.92
CA GLN A 47 -14.28 -18.01 -37.91
C GLN A 47 -13.15 -17.02 -38.18
N GLU A 48 -12.73 -16.85 -39.43
CA GLU A 48 -11.75 -15.84 -39.83
C GLU A 48 -12.21 -14.42 -39.48
N GLN A 49 -13.48 -14.11 -39.69
CA GLN A 49 -14.02 -12.80 -39.31
C GLN A 49 -14.04 -12.61 -37.79
N LYS A 50 -14.52 -13.60 -37.03
CA LYS A 50 -14.51 -13.55 -35.55
C LYS A 50 -13.09 -13.42 -34.99
N LEU A 51 -12.12 -14.07 -35.61
CA LEU A 51 -10.71 -13.95 -35.20
C LEU A 51 -10.21 -12.52 -35.39
N LYS A 52 -10.51 -11.88 -36.53
CA LYS A 52 -10.15 -10.47 -36.76
C LYS A 52 -10.79 -9.54 -35.73
N ASP A 53 -12.08 -9.73 -35.44
CA ASP A 53 -12.78 -8.90 -34.45
C ASP A 53 -12.18 -9.06 -33.04
N VAL A 54 -11.76 -10.28 -32.68
CA VAL A 54 -11.08 -10.56 -31.40
C VAL A 54 -9.69 -9.96 -31.36
N GLU A 55 -8.91 -10.06 -32.46
CA GLU A 55 -7.59 -9.44 -32.56
C GLU A 55 -7.67 -7.92 -32.40
N GLU A 56 -8.64 -7.26 -33.06
CA GLU A 56 -8.86 -5.82 -32.91
C GLU A 56 -9.24 -5.46 -31.46
N SER A 57 -10.18 -6.19 -30.87
CA SER A 57 -10.55 -5.97 -29.46
C SER A 57 -9.38 -6.21 -28.50
N LEU A 58 -8.50 -7.17 -28.78
CA LEU A 58 -7.32 -7.44 -27.97
C LEU A 58 -6.34 -6.26 -28.05
N THR A 59 -6.12 -5.72 -29.24
CA THR A 59 -5.25 -4.54 -29.40
C THR A 59 -5.79 -3.31 -28.68
N ASP A 60 -7.11 -3.07 -28.68
CA ASP A 60 -7.73 -1.99 -27.89
C ASP A 60 -7.50 -2.20 -26.39
N VAL A 61 -7.73 -3.42 -25.90
CA VAL A 61 -7.51 -3.76 -24.48
C VAL A 61 -6.05 -3.56 -24.09
N ASP A 62 -5.09 -4.01 -24.89
CA ASP A 62 -3.66 -3.82 -24.62
C ASP A 62 -3.28 -2.33 -24.58
N CYS A 63 -3.82 -1.51 -25.49
CA CYS A 63 -3.63 -0.06 -25.48
C CYS A 63 -4.20 0.57 -24.20
N ARG A 64 -5.37 0.11 -23.74
CA ARG A 64 -5.99 0.59 -22.50
C ARG A 64 -5.23 0.14 -21.26
N VAL A 65 -4.73 -1.09 -21.23
CA VAL A 65 -3.93 -1.63 -20.12
C VAL A 65 -2.63 -0.84 -19.99
N THR A 66 -1.89 -0.64 -21.08
CA THR A 66 -0.65 0.15 -21.07
C THR A 66 -0.88 1.60 -20.63
N ALA A 67 -1.97 2.23 -21.06
CA ALA A 67 -2.36 3.56 -20.59
C ALA A 67 -2.67 3.59 -19.09
N LEU A 68 -3.42 2.59 -18.58
CA LEU A 68 -3.73 2.45 -17.16
C LEU A 68 -2.47 2.25 -16.32
N GLU A 69 -1.56 1.37 -16.74
CA GLU A 69 -0.28 1.13 -16.06
C GLU A 69 0.56 2.41 -15.96
N SER A 70 0.63 3.19 -17.05
CA SER A 70 1.31 4.49 -17.07
C SER A 70 0.69 5.47 -16.08
N MET A 71 -0.65 5.59 -16.06
CA MET A 71 -1.36 6.44 -15.11
C MET A 71 -1.16 6.00 -13.66
N CYS A 72 -1.24 4.70 -13.38
CA CYS A 72 -0.99 4.15 -12.04
C CYS A 72 0.44 4.44 -11.56
N SER A 73 1.43 4.30 -12.45
CA SER A 73 2.82 4.66 -12.15
C SER A 73 3.00 6.15 -11.84
N ALA A 74 2.37 7.02 -12.64
CA ALA A 74 2.38 8.46 -12.40
C ALA A 74 1.71 8.83 -11.07
N LEU A 75 0.53 8.29 -10.79
CA LEU A 75 -0.21 8.50 -9.54
C LEU A 75 0.57 8.00 -8.32
N SER A 76 1.25 6.85 -8.42
CA SER A 76 2.10 6.35 -7.33
C SER A 76 3.22 7.33 -7.00
N LYS A 77 3.93 7.82 -8.03
CA LYS A 77 5.01 8.80 -7.87
C LYS A 77 4.51 10.11 -7.27
N ASP A 78 3.36 10.59 -7.70
CA ASP A 78 2.80 11.84 -7.15
C ASP A 78 2.30 11.65 -5.72
N ASN A 79 1.74 10.49 -5.38
CA ASN A 79 1.35 10.16 -4.02
C ASN A 79 2.57 10.08 -3.08
N GLU A 80 3.68 9.49 -3.53
CA GLU A 80 4.94 9.51 -2.79
C GLU A 80 5.46 10.93 -2.54
N LYS A 81 5.45 11.80 -3.57
CA LYS A 81 5.83 13.21 -3.42
C LYS A 81 4.92 13.94 -2.43
N LEU A 82 3.61 13.70 -2.49
CA LEU A 82 2.64 14.34 -1.59
C LEU A 82 2.83 13.87 -0.14
N LYS A 83 3.05 12.57 0.08
CA LYS A 83 3.39 12.03 1.41
C LYS A 83 4.67 12.65 1.97
N ALA A 84 5.71 12.77 1.15
CA ALA A 84 6.96 13.41 1.57
C ALA A 84 6.77 14.90 1.92
N LYS A 85 6.00 15.64 1.12
CA LYS A 85 5.66 17.05 1.40
C LYS A 85 4.83 17.19 2.68
N LEU A 86 3.86 16.31 2.91
CA LEU A 86 3.02 16.34 4.10
C LEU A 86 3.84 16.05 5.36
N ASP A 87 4.74 15.06 5.31
CA ASP A 87 5.67 14.75 6.40
C ASP A 87 6.60 15.94 6.72
N ASP A 88 7.16 16.60 5.70
CA ASP A 88 7.99 17.81 5.88
C ASP A 88 7.19 18.98 6.50
N LEU A 89 5.98 19.26 6.00
CA LEU A 89 5.12 20.31 6.55
C LEU A 89 4.72 20.02 8.00
N GLU A 90 4.33 18.78 8.31
CA GLU A 90 3.96 18.37 9.66
C GLU A 90 5.13 18.55 10.63
N ASN A 91 6.34 18.12 10.24
CA ASN A 91 7.52 18.30 11.07
C ASN A 91 7.91 19.78 11.25
N ARG A 92 7.74 20.62 10.22
CA ARG A 92 7.95 22.07 10.36
C ARG A 92 6.98 22.71 11.35
N LEU A 93 5.71 22.31 11.32
CA LEU A 93 4.70 22.80 12.26
C LEU A 93 4.98 22.33 13.70
N ARG A 94 5.56 21.14 13.87
CA ARG A 94 5.90 20.55 15.16
C ARG A 94 7.31 20.89 15.67
N ARG A 95 8.15 21.57 14.88
CA ARG A 95 9.57 21.80 15.21
C ARG A 95 9.81 22.46 16.57
N ASN A 96 8.90 23.34 16.97
CA ASN A 96 8.98 24.05 18.25
C ASN A 96 8.12 23.40 19.34
N ASN A 97 7.50 22.25 19.07
CA ASN A 97 6.69 21.53 20.02
C ASN A 97 7.56 20.52 20.79
N ILE A 98 7.32 20.45 22.09
CA ILE A 98 7.96 19.53 23.03
C ILE A 98 6.87 18.66 23.65
N ARG A 99 7.16 17.37 23.72
CA ARG A 99 6.38 16.34 24.40
C ARG A 99 6.97 16.09 25.78
N VAL A 100 6.17 16.32 26.81
CA VAL A 100 6.51 16.08 28.21
C VAL A 100 5.75 14.84 28.71
N ILE A 101 6.48 13.84 29.18
CA ILE A 101 5.93 12.56 29.66
C ILE A 101 6.11 12.48 31.17
N GLY A 102 5.06 12.05 31.88
CA GLY A 102 5.10 11.83 33.33
C GLY A 102 4.47 12.93 34.18
N ILE A 103 3.79 13.91 33.56
CA ILE A 103 3.01 14.91 34.30
C ILE A 103 1.74 14.24 34.87
N PRO A 104 1.51 14.28 36.19
CA PRO A 104 0.29 13.72 36.78
C PRO A 104 -0.97 14.44 36.26
N GLU A 105 -1.98 13.66 35.86
CA GLU A 105 -3.24 14.24 35.36
C GLU A 105 -3.94 15.07 36.44
N GLY A 106 -4.54 16.20 36.04
CA GLY A 106 -5.25 17.09 36.94
C GLY A 106 -4.37 18.05 37.75
N SER A 107 -3.04 17.94 37.67
CA SER A 107 -2.12 18.87 38.36
C SER A 107 -2.09 20.28 37.77
N GLU A 108 -2.64 20.44 36.57
CA GLU A 108 -2.57 21.65 35.73
C GLU A 108 -3.63 22.70 36.08
N GLY A 109 -4.70 22.27 36.77
CA GLY A 109 -5.85 23.12 37.08
C GLY A 109 -6.53 23.69 35.84
N SER A 110 -6.95 24.96 35.91
CA SER A 110 -7.70 25.64 34.85
C SER A 110 -6.82 26.24 33.74
N HIS A 111 -5.51 26.39 33.96
CA HIS A 111 -4.61 27.13 33.06
C HIS A 111 -3.30 26.36 32.78
N PRO A 112 -3.31 25.41 31.84
CA PRO A 112 -2.16 24.56 31.55
C PRO A 112 -0.88 25.33 31.14
N SER A 113 -1.02 26.46 30.43
CA SER A 113 0.13 27.29 30.03
C SER A 113 0.81 27.97 31.23
N ALA A 114 0.04 28.41 32.23
CA ALA A 114 0.63 29.00 33.43
C ALA A 114 1.30 27.91 34.28
N PHE A 115 0.66 26.74 34.40
CA PHE A 115 1.18 25.59 35.11
C PHE A 115 2.55 25.14 34.56
N ILE A 116 2.69 25.00 33.24
CA ILE A 116 3.94 24.52 32.68
C ILE A 116 5.08 25.52 32.90
N VAL A 117 4.81 26.83 32.87
CA VAL A 117 5.83 27.83 33.18
C VAL A 117 6.28 27.71 34.64
N THR A 118 5.35 27.51 35.58
CA THR A 118 5.72 27.26 36.99
C THR A 118 6.49 25.96 37.18
N LEU A 119 6.11 24.90 36.46
CA LEU A 119 6.80 23.61 36.46
C LEU A 119 8.24 23.77 35.99
N LEU A 120 8.45 24.51 34.89
CA LEU A 120 9.76 24.69 34.29
C LEU A 120 10.69 25.48 35.22
N LEU A 121 10.18 26.51 35.89
CA LEU A 121 10.95 27.28 36.88
C LEU A 121 11.30 26.45 38.11
N GLU A 122 10.36 25.65 38.64
CA GLU A 122 10.60 24.75 39.77
C GLU A 122 11.63 23.66 39.40
N VAL A 123 11.48 23.09 38.21
CA VAL A 123 12.34 22.02 37.73
C VAL A 123 13.72 22.57 37.38
N PHE A 124 13.87 23.51 36.46
CA PHE A 124 15.18 23.92 35.97
C PHE A 124 15.83 25.01 36.84
N GLY A 125 15.09 25.61 37.76
CA GLY A 125 15.53 26.75 38.55
C GLY A 125 15.42 28.05 37.77
N GLU A 126 15.02 29.14 38.44
CA GLU A 126 14.86 30.45 37.82
C GLU A 126 16.17 30.97 37.19
N GLN A 127 17.32 30.58 37.76
CA GLN A 127 18.66 30.97 37.30
C GLN A 127 19.01 30.41 35.92
N SER A 128 18.35 29.33 35.48
CA SER A 128 18.59 28.72 34.17
C SER A 128 17.95 29.51 33.02
N PHE A 129 17.10 30.50 33.34
CA PHE A 129 16.36 31.27 32.35
C PHE A 129 16.69 32.76 32.46
N ALA A 130 17.22 33.36 31.39
CA ALA A 130 17.45 34.81 31.33
C ALA A 130 16.16 35.64 31.36
N LYS A 131 15.07 35.06 30.85
CA LYS A 131 13.70 35.60 30.88
C LYS A 131 12.76 34.46 31.21
N LYS A 132 11.67 34.75 31.93
CA LYS A 132 10.61 33.78 32.21
C LYS A 132 10.15 33.06 30.92
N PRO A 133 10.06 31.72 30.92
CA PRO A 133 9.51 30.93 29.82
C PRO A 133 8.15 31.48 29.34
N GLU A 134 8.01 31.65 28.03
CA GLU A 134 6.76 32.08 27.40
C GLU A 134 6.21 30.91 26.58
N VAL A 135 5.13 30.30 27.09
CA VAL A 135 4.48 29.16 26.44
C VAL A 135 3.22 29.61 25.74
N ASP A 136 3.25 29.59 24.40
CA ASP A 136 2.09 29.91 23.56
C ASP A 136 0.88 29.02 23.87
N ARG A 137 1.13 27.70 23.90
CA ARG A 137 0.07 26.69 24.02
C ARG A 137 0.61 25.47 24.76
N ALA A 138 -0.19 24.98 25.69
CA ALA A 138 0.12 23.83 26.51
C ALA A 138 -1.17 23.01 26.72
N HIS A 139 -1.11 21.70 26.51
CA HIS A 139 -2.26 20.80 26.70
C HIS A 139 -1.84 19.34 26.75
N HIS A 140 -2.63 18.49 27.42
CA HIS A 140 -2.54 17.05 27.23
C HIS A 140 -2.96 16.65 25.79
N SER A 141 -2.38 15.57 25.29
CA SER A 141 -2.81 14.94 24.05
C SER A 141 -4.31 14.62 24.08
N LEU A 142 -4.99 14.71 22.92
CA LEU A 142 -6.43 14.50 22.77
C LEU A 142 -6.92 13.06 23.05
N ALA A 143 -6.05 12.16 23.51
CA ALA A 143 -6.44 10.83 23.92
C ALA A 143 -7.41 10.88 25.12
N PRO A 144 -8.32 9.89 25.28
CA PRO A 144 -9.15 9.77 26.47
C PRO A 144 -8.30 9.73 27.76
N PRO A 145 -8.81 10.25 28.89
CA PRO A 145 -8.10 10.16 30.15
C PRO A 145 -7.84 8.68 30.52
N PRO A 146 -6.63 8.35 30.98
CA PRO A 146 -6.23 7.01 31.35
C PRO A 146 -6.97 6.55 32.61
N LYS A 147 -7.08 5.23 32.76
CA LYS A 147 -7.64 4.62 33.98
C LYS A 147 -6.69 4.83 35.18
N PRO A 148 -7.17 4.72 36.42
CA PRO A 148 -6.30 4.65 37.58
C PRO A 148 -5.25 3.55 37.37
N ASN A 149 -3.96 3.86 37.59
CA ASN A 149 -2.77 3.02 37.33
C ASN A 149 -2.26 2.92 35.88
N GLN A 150 -2.82 3.66 34.93
CA GLN A 150 -2.22 3.81 33.60
C GLN A 150 -1.30 5.04 33.54
N ALA A 151 -0.34 5.03 32.61
CA ALA A 151 0.56 6.16 32.41
C ALA A 151 -0.21 7.42 32.00
N PRO A 152 0.17 8.61 32.53
CA PRO A 152 -0.49 9.86 32.18
C PRO A 152 -0.32 10.21 30.70
N ARG A 153 -1.27 10.96 30.15
CA ARG A 153 -1.20 11.45 28.77
C ARG A 153 0.04 12.33 28.55
N THR A 154 0.60 12.23 27.35
CA THR A 154 1.69 13.12 26.96
C THR A 154 1.19 14.56 26.96
N PHE A 155 1.93 15.45 27.60
CA PHE A 155 1.67 16.88 27.58
C PHE A 155 2.45 17.52 26.44
N ILE A 156 1.82 18.38 25.65
CA ILE A 156 2.40 19.03 24.48
C ILE A 156 2.45 20.53 24.76
N MET A 157 3.65 21.09 24.67
CA MET A 157 3.91 22.52 24.81
C MET A 157 4.75 23.05 23.65
N ARG A 158 4.68 24.34 23.36
CA ARG A 158 5.49 24.97 22.31
C ARG A 158 6.59 25.84 22.91
N GLU A 159 7.84 25.34 22.96
CA GLU A 159 9.00 26.07 23.48
C GLU A 159 10.34 25.42 23.07
N LEU A 160 11.49 26.02 23.45
CA LEU A 160 12.86 25.57 23.13
C LEU A 160 13.69 25.21 24.37
N ILE A 161 13.21 24.26 25.19
CA ILE A 161 13.87 23.87 26.47
C ILE A 161 14.70 22.57 26.33
N LEU A 162 14.72 21.94 25.16
CA LEU A 162 15.37 20.63 24.98
C LEU A 162 16.87 20.62 25.31
N CYS A 163 17.59 21.72 25.11
CA CYS A 163 19.02 21.81 25.48
C CYS A 163 19.18 21.76 27.01
N LEU A 164 18.44 22.58 27.74
CA LEU A 164 18.44 22.61 29.21
C LEU A 164 18.02 21.26 29.80
N ALA A 165 17.02 20.61 29.19
CA ALA A 165 16.58 19.28 29.59
C ALA A 165 17.68 18.21 29.44
N ARG A 166 18.51 18.31 28.39
CA ARG A 166 19.62 17.38 28.16
C ARG A 166 20.77 17.62 29.12
N GLU A 167 21.11 18.88 29.38
CA GLU A 167 22.20 19.26 30.31
C GLU A 167 21.90 18.83 31.74
N LYS A 168 20.64 19.01 32.18
CA LYS A 168 20.22 18.60 33.52
C LYS A 168 20.13 17.08 33.69
N GLY A 169 19.90 16.34 32.60
CA GLY A 169 19.78 14.89 32.62
C GLY A 169 18.49 14.41 33.28
N GLN A 170 18.54 14.04 34.57
CA GLN A 170 17.36 13.54 35.28
C GLN A 170 16.53 14.69 35.84
N VAL A 171 15.28 14.76 35.38
CA VAL A 171 14.28 15.71 35.85
C VAL A 171 13.25 15.01 36.73
N LEU A 172 13.00 15.56 37.92
CA LEU A 172 12.00 15.11 38.88
C LEU A 172 11.01 16.25 39.16
N TYR A 173 9.73 15.91 39.26
CA TYR A 173 8.66 16.79 39.72
C TYR A 173 7.77 16.04 40.69
N LYS A 174 7.60 16.57 41.90
CA LYS A 174 6.83 15.91 42.99
C LYS A 174 7.24 14.44 43.22
N GLY A 175 8.54 14.14 43.10
CA GLY A 175 9.08 12.78 43.23
C GLY A 175 8.88 11.87 42.02
N VAL A 176 8.17 12.32 40.96
CA VAL A 176 7.97 11.57 39.71
C VAL A 176 8.98 12.03 38.66
N ARG A 177 9.55 11.07 37.93
CA ARG A 177 10.48 11.37 36.83
C ARG A 177 9.72 11.88 35.60
N ILE A 178 10.13 13.03 35.09
CA ILE A 178 9.58 13.62 33.86
C ILE A 178 10.61 13.51 32.73
N HIS A 179 10.12 13.29 31.51
CA HIS A 179 10.94 13.26 30.31
C HIS A 179 10.48 14.29 29.29
N PHE A 180 11.45 14.96 28.64
CA PHE A 180 11.21 15.90 27.54
C PHE A 180 11.71 15.31 26.23
N PHE A 181 10.85 15.31 25.21
CA PHE A 181 11.15 14.82 23.88
C PHE A 181 10.70 15.81 22.81
N PRO A 182 11.38 15.90 21.66
CA PRO A 182 10.85 16.65 20.53
C PRO A 182 9.54 16.02 20.03
N ASP A 183 8.59 16.85 19.64
CA ASP A 183 7.41 16.39 18.91
C ASP A 183 7.75 16.17 17.43
N VAL A 184 7.61 14.94 16.96
CA VAL A 184 7.94 14.55 15.57
C VAL A 184 6.73 13.91 14.91
N SER A 185 6.69 13.91 13.57
CA SER A 185 5.64 13.22 12.81
C SER A 185 5.61 11.72 13.13
N ALA A 186 4.49 11.07 12.83
CA ALA A 186 4.35 9.63 13.01
C ALA A 186 5.33 8.84 12.12
N GLU A 187 5.57 9.32 10.90
CA GLU A 187 6.53 8.70 9.97
C GLU A 187 7.97 8.79 10.47
N VAL A 188 8.38 9.95 10.98
CA VAL A 188 9.70 10.12 11.59
C VAL A 188 9.83 9.24 12.84
N ALA A 189 8.80 9.19 13.69
CA ALA A 189 8.79 8.30 14.85
C ALA A 189 8.94 6.83 14.45
N LYS A 190 8.26 6.39 13.38
CA LYS A 190 8.37 5.04 12.83
C LYS A 190 9.77 4.74 12.30
N ARG A 191 10.38 5.66 11.53
CA ARG A 191 11.78 5.52 11.08
C ARG A 191 12.75 5.42 12.25
N ARG A 192 12.60 6.27 13.27
CA ARG A 192 13.42 6.21 14.50
C ARG A 192 13.23 4.92 15.28
N ALA A 193 12.03 4.33 15.25
CA ALA A 193 11.75 3.05 15.89
C ALA A 193 12.44 1.88 15.19
N ALA A 194 12.64 1.95 13.86
CA ALA A 194 13.39 0.94 13.12
C ALA A 194 14.83 0.78 13.64
N PHE A 195 15.45 1.88 14.09
CA PHE A 195 16.79 1.85 14.69
C PHE A 195 16.83 1.33 16.13
N ASN A 196 15.72 0.92 16.74
CA ASN A 196 15.70 0.49 18.15
C ASN A 196 16.62 -0.70 18.44
N GLN A 197 16.73 -1.65 17.52
CA GLN A 197 17.63 -2.81 17.66
C GLN A 197 19.10 -2.38 17.68
N VAL A 198 19.51 -1.55 16.70
CA VAL A 198 20.88 -1.01 16.63
C VAL A 198 21.21 -0.18 17.86
N LYS A 199 20.27 0.68 18.31
CA LYS A 199 20.42 1.45 19.55
C LYS A 199 20.61 0.57 20.78
N ALA A 200 19.96 -0.59 20.85
CA ALA A 200 20.14 -1.52 21.97
C ALA A 200 21.54 -2.14 21.97
N GLN A 201 22.03 -2.54 20.79
CA GLN A 201 23.39 -3.07 20.64
C GLN A 201 24.46 -2.03 20.99
N LEU A 202 24.33 -0.79 20.50
CA LEU A 202 25.27 0.30 20.82
C LEU A 202 25.29 0.62 22.33
N ARG A 203 24.12 0.62 22.99
CA ARG A 203 24.04 0.76 24.45
C ARG A 203 24.74 -0.40 25.18
N GLY A 204 24.55 -1.63 24.71
CA GLY A 204 25.22 -2.81 25.26
C GLY A 204 26.75 -2.76 25.12
N ALA A 205 27.23 -2.12 24.05
CA ALA A 205 28.66 -1.88 23.81
C ALA A 205 29.21 -0.63 24.53
N GLY A 206 28.39 0.14 25.23
CA GLY A 206 28.80 1.39 25.90
C GLY A 206 29.16 2.54 24.95
N ILE A 207 28.73 2.48 23.69
CA ILE A 207 29.02 3.50 22.67
C ILE A 207 27.98 4.62 22.78
N GLU A 208 28.43 5.86 22.89
CA GLU A 208 27.55 7.04 22.81
C GLU A 208 27.04 7.25 21.39
N PHE A 209 25.74 7.48 21.25
CA PHE A 209 25.12 7.78 19.96
C PHE A 209 24.00 8.79 20.12
N GLY A 210 23.71 9.51 19.03
CA GLY A 210 22.58 10.43 18.91
C GLY A 210 21.85 10.23 17.60
N LEU A 211 20.54 10.42 17.61
CA LEU A 211 19.73 10.50 16.38
C LEU A 211 19.47 11.97 16.07
N LEU A 212 19.96 12.42 14.92
CA LEU A 212 19.66 13.75 14.40
C LEU A 212 18.28 13.74 13.71
N PHE A 213 17.69 14.91 13.57
CA PHE A 213 16.47 15.06 12.77
C PHE A 213 16.82 14.92 11.28
N PRO A 214 16.01 14.20 10.47
CA PRO A 214 14.72 13.57 10.79
C PRO A 214 14.83 12.24 11.54
N ALA A 215 15.53 11.25 11.00
CA ALA A 215 15.70 9.91 11.59
C ALA A 215 16.98 9.27 11.08
#